data_AF-A0A168ELE3-F1
#
_entry.id   AF-A0A168ELE3-F1
#
_cell.length_a   1.000
_cell.length_b   1.000
_cell.length_c   1.000
_cell.angle_alpha   90.00
_cell.angle_beta   90.00
_cell.angle_gamma   90.00
#
_symmetry.space_group_name_H-M   'P 1'
#
loop_
_entity.id
_entity.type
_entity.pdbx_description
1 polymer ?
#
loop_
_entity_poly.entity_id
_entity_poly.type
_entity_poly.pdbx_seq_one_letter_code
_entity_poly.pdbx_strand_id
1 'polypeptide(L)'
;MCPEVKDKVLSALQVEIFIDEYILRKEQKGPGITKEHKKPAWVEIVEALQQACPDEPTYDIKDTKKKFCNIKAMANSKIAEYSRSLKETGGGTVVILKPFDLKC
;
A
#
# COMPACT_ATOMS: atom_id res chain seq x y z
N MET A 1 -27.58 11.51 -20.47
CA MET A 1 -26.18 11.81 -20.12
C MET A 1 -25.79 10.90 -18.97
N CYS A 2 -24.98 9.87 -19.22
CA CYS A 2 -24.41 9.06 -18.16
C CYS A 2 -23.23 9.85 -17.55
N PRO A 3 -23.18 10.08 -16.24
CA PRO A 3 -22.09 10.82 -15.64
C PRO A 3 -20.78 10.05 -15.86
N GLU A 4 -19.76 10.73 -16.39
CA GLU A 4 -18.40 10.21 -16.47
C GLU A 4 -17.93 9.86 -15.06
N VAL A 5 -17.83 8.56 -14.77
CA VAL A 5 -17.21 8.07 -13.54
C VAL A 5 -15.71 8.24 -13.72
N LYS A 6 -15.22 9.46 -13.50
CA LYS A 6 -13.78 9.70 -13.29
C LYS A 6 -13.38 8.81 -12.12
N ASP A 7 -12.42 7.91 -12.33
CA ASP A 7 -11.94 6.96 -11.33
C ASP A 7 -11.32 7.77 -10.16
N LYS A 8 -12.16 8.25 -9.22
CA LYS A 8 -11.77 9.27 -8.24
C LYS A 8 -10.68 8.70 -7.32
N VAL A 9 -9.52 9.33 -7.35
CA VAL A 9 -8.40 9.02 -6.46
C VAL A 9 -8.82 9.39 -5.02
N LEU A 10 -8.50 8.55 -4.04
CA LEU A 10 -8.73 8.87 -2.63
C LEU A 10 -7.87 10.08 -2.26
N SER A 11 -8.44 11.05 -1.55
CA SER A 11 -7.66 12.17 -1.00
C SER A 11 -6.67 11.67 0.07
N ALA A 12 -5.68 12.48 0.42
CA ALA A 12 -4.65 12.09 1.40
C ALA A 12 -5.27 11.70 2.75
N LEU A 13 -6.22 12.50 3.24
CA LEU A 13 -6.98 12.21 4.45
C LEU A 13 -7.74 10.89 4.37
N GLN A 14 -8.42 10.62 3.24
CA GLN A 14 -9.10 9.34 3.04
C GLN A 14 -8.13 8.16 3.05
N VAL A 15 -6.92 8.32 2.49
CA VAL A 15 -5.89 7.27 2.52
C VAL A 15 -5.42 7.02 3.95
N GLU A 16 -5.21 8.05 4.77
CA GLU A 16 -4.81 7.93 6.17
C GLU A 16 -5.86 7.17 6.98
N ILE A 17 -7.12 7.62 6.95
CA ILE A 17 -8.24 6.96 7.62
C ILE A 17 -8.37 5.52 7.15
N PHE A 18 -8.27 5.28 5.84
CA PHE A 18 -8.35 3.93 5.29
C PHE A 18 -7.29 3.02 5.91
N ILE A 19 -6.04 3.48 5.94
CA ILE A 19 -4.91 2.69 6.43
C ILE A 19 -5.10 2.39 7.92
N ASP A 20 -5.49 3.37 8.72
CA ASP A 20 -5.72 3.20 10.15
C ASP A 20 -6.83 2.19 10.44
N GLU A 21 -7.98 2.36 9.78
CA GLU A 21 -9.12 1.45 9.93
C GLU A 21 -8.81 0.03 9.42
N TYR A 22 -7.95 -0.09 8.41
CA TYR A 22 -7.46 -1.38 7.91
C TYR A 22 -6.52 -2.06 8.90
N ILE A 23 -5.58 -1.32 9.50
CA ILE A 23 -4.64 -1.83 10.51
C ILE A 23 -5.41 -2.30 11.74
N LEU A 24 -6.39 -1.51 12.21
CA LEU A 24 -7.24 -1.85 13.36
C LEU A 24 -7.94 -3.20 13.18
N ARG A 25 -8.29 -3.56 11.94
CA ARG A 25 -9.05 -4.79 11.59
C ARG A 25 -8.20 -5.85 10.91
N LYS A 26 -6.87 -5.75 10.97
CA LYS A 26 -5.96 -6.67 10.24
C LYS A 26 -6.20 -8.14 10.56
N GLU A 27 -6.52 -8.46 11.81
CA GLU A 27 -6.71 -9.85 12.28
C GLU A 27 -7.96 -10.49 11.67
N GLN A 28 -9.02 -9.70 11.48
CA GLN A 28 -10.25 -10.13 10.83
C GLN A 28 -10.09 -10.28 9.30
N LYS A 29 -8.92 -9.92 8.75
CA LYS A 29 -8.60 -9.97 7.31
C LYS A 29 -7.45 -10.93 6.99
N GLY A 30 -6.93 -11.65 7.98
CA GLY A 30 -5.82 -12.58 7.85
C GLY A 30 -6.06 -13.76 6.90
N PRO A 31 -4.99 -14.50 6.54
CA PRO A 31 -5.11 -15.79 5.86
C PRO A 31 -5.93 -16.76 6.73
N GLY A 32 -6.77 -17.60 6.11
CA GLY A 32 -7.63 -18.55 6.82
C GLY A 32 -9.02 -18.03 7.22
N ILE A 33 -9.25 -16.72 7.21
CA ILE A 33 -10.59 -16.15 7.44
C ILE A 33 -11.42 -16.21 6.14
N THR A 34 -12.66 -16.69 6.21
CA THR A 34 -13.53 -16.81 5.04
C THR A 34 -14.00 -15.44 4.54
N LYS A 35 -14.44 -15.38 3.26
CA LYS A 35 -14.92 -14.13 2.64
C LYS A 35 -16.08 -13.50 3.41
N GLU A 36 -16.96 -14.31 3.97
CA GLU A 36 -18.13 -13.88 4.76
C GLU A 36 -17.70 -13.16 6.03
N HIS A 37 -16.73 -13.73 6.77
CA HIS A 37 -16.21 -13.13 7.99
C HIS A 37 -15.37 -11.88 7.73
N LYS A 38 -14.81 -11.73 6.52
CA LYS A 38 -14.13 -10.49 6.11
C LYS A 38 -15.10 -9.36 5.74
N LYS A 39 -16.35 -9.68 5.39
CA LYS A 39 -17.31 -8.69 4.85
C LYS A 39 -17.67 -7.60 5.88
N PRO A 40 -17.98 -7.90 7.14
CA PRO A 40 -18.24 -6.87 8.16
C PRO A 40 -17.08 -5.89 8.30
N ALA A 41 -15.86 -6.40 8.41
CA ALA A 41 -14.66 -5.56 8.50
C ALA A 41 -14.39 -4.70 7.24
N TRP A 42 -15.04 -4.98 6.10
CA TRP A 42 -15.01 -4.09 4.93
C TRP A 42 -16.14 -3.08 4.94
N VAL A 43 -17.31 -3.45 5.46
CA VAL A 43 -18.44 -2.52 5.68
C VAL A 43 -18.01 -1.42 6.64
N GLU A 44 -17.45 -1.78 7.80
CA GLU A 44 -17.04 -0.82 8.82
C GLU A 44 -15.99 0.18 8.32
N ILE A 45 -15.06 -0.25 7.44
CA ILE A 45 -14.07 0.66 6.83
C ILE A 45 -14.78 1.66 5.90
N VAL A 46 -15.74 1.21 5.11
CA VAL A 46 -16.50 2.09 4.22
C VAL A 46 -17.29 3.10 5.02
N GLU A 47 -17.94 2.66 6.10
CA GLU A 47 -18.69 3.53 7.01
C GLU A 47 -17.79 4.56 7.69
N ALA A 48 -16.62 4.15 8.19
CA ALA A 48 -15.66 5.06 8.80
C ALA A 48 -15.16 6.13 7.81
N LEU A 49 -14.89 5.75 6.55
CA LEU A 49 -14.50 6.69 5.50
C LEU A 49 -15.61 7.70 5.18
N GLN A 50 -16.87 7.24 5.13
CA GLN A 50 -18.01 8.12 4.89
C GLN A 50 -18.26 9.07 6.06
N GLN A 51 -18.09 8.61 7.29
CA GLN A 51 -18.27 9.43 8.48
C GLN A 51 -17.17 10.48 8.65
N ALA A 52 -15.93 10.10 8.40
CA ALA A 52 -14.78 11.00 8.56
C ALA A 52 -14.61 11.97 7.38
N CYS A 53 -15.10 11.60 6.18
CA CYS A 53 -15.03 12.43 4.99
C CYS A 53 -16.41 12.55 4.30
N PRO A 54 -17.39 13.25 4.91
CA PRO A 54 -18.76 13.31 4.40
C PRO A 54 -18.91 14.06 3.07
N ASP A 55 -18.02 15.03 2.81
CA ASP A 55 -18.02 15.84 1.59
C ASP A 55 -17.33 15.16 0.41
N GLU A 56 -16.69 14.01 0.66
CA GLU A 56 -15.93 13.27 -0.33
C GLU A 56 -16.78 12.17 -1.00
N PRO A 57 -16.33 11.62 -2.14
CA PRO A 57 -17.07 10.60 -2.86
C PRO A 57 -17.32 9.38 -1.99
N THR A 58 -18.55 8.87 -2.06
CA THR A 58 -18.93 7.61 -1.43
C THR A 58 -18.31 6.45 -2.22
N TYR A 59 -17.62 5.54 -1.52
CA TYR A 59 -17.07 4.32 -2.12
C TYR A 59 -17.87 3.11 -1.65
N ASP A 60 -18.16 2.18 -2.56
CA ASP A 60 -18.70 0.88 -2.16
C ASP A 60 -17.56 -0.06 -1.71
N ILE A 61 -17.92 -1.24 -1.19
CA ILE A 61 -16.93 -2.23 -0.72
C ILE A 61 -16.00 -2.69 -1.85
N LYS A 62 -16.50 -2.80 -3.08
CA LYS A 62 -15.74 -3.29 -4.22
C LYS A 62 -14.67 -2.28 -4.64
N ASP A 63 -15.06 -1.01 -4.72
CA ASP A 63 -14.17 0.09 -5.05
C ASP A 63 -13.15 0.31 -3.94
N THR A 64 -13.58 0.29 -2.68
CA THR A 64 -12.71 0.37 -1.50
C THR A 64 -11.62 -0.71 -1.53
N LYS A 65 -11.98 -1.96 -1.85
CA LYS A 65 -11.01 -3.06 -2.03
C LYS A 65 -10.06 -2.82 -3.21
N LYS A 66 -10.56 -2.33 -4.34
CA LYS A 66 -9.75 -2.02 -5.53
C LYS A 66 -8.73 -0.93 -5.20
N LYS A 67 -9.16 0.14 -4.53
CA LYS A 67 -8.28 1.24 -4.09
C LYS A 67 -7.20 0.74 -3.13
N PHE A 68 -7.53 -0.14 -2.18
CA PHE A 68 -6.53 -0.77 -1.32
C PHE A 68 -5.46 -1.53 -2.09
N CYS A 69 -5.88 -2.38 -3.06
CA CYS A 69 -4.93 -3.12 -3.89
C CYS A 69 -3.99 -2.17 -4.65
N ASN A 70 -4.51 -1.06 -5.17
CA ASN A 70 -3.71 -0.06 -5.85
C ASN A 70 -2.72 0.63 -4.89
N ILE A 71 -3.17 1.07 -3.71
CA ILE A 71 -2.31 1.67 -2.68
C ILE A 71 -1.17 0.70 -2.30
N LYS A 72 -1.52 -0.56 -2.04
CA LYS A 72 -0.55 -1.60 -1.69
C LYS A 72 0.45 -1.85 -2.82
N ALA A 73 -0.01 -1.92 -4.06
CA ALA A 73 0.86 -2.11 -5.22
C ALA A 73 1.83 -0.93 -5.40
N MET A 74 1.34 0.32 -5.29
CA MET A 74 2.18 1.51 -5.35
C MET A 74 3.23 1.54 -4.24
N ALA A 75 2.83 1.22 -3.00
CA ALA A 75 3.73 1.18 -1.86
C ALA A 75 4.84 0.14 -2.07
N ASN A 76 4.48 -1.09 -2.48
CA ASN A 76 5.45 -2.14 -2.78
C ASN A 76 6.40 -1.76 -3.92
N SER A 77 5.90 -1.09 -4.97
CA SER A 77 6.73 -0.60 -6.07
C SER A 77 7.78 0.39 -5.58
N LYS A 78 7.37 1.38 -4.76
CA LYS A 78 8.29 2.37 -4.17
C LYS A 78 9.31 1.73 -3.23
N ILE A 79 8.90 0.75 -2.41
CA ILE A 79 9.82 -0.01 -1.55
C ILE A 79 10.85 -0.78 -2.41
N ALA A 80 10.42 -1.39 -3.51
CA ALA A 80 11.31 -2.12 -4.41
C ALA A 80 12.28 -1.19 -5.17
N GLU A 81 11.82 0.00 -5.55
CA GLU A 81 12.65 1.04 -6.15
C GLU A 81 13.72 1.54 -5.17
N TYR A 82 13.32 1.88 -3.94
CA TYR A 82 14.25 2.26 -2.88
C TYR A 82 15.25 1.14 -2.55
N SER A 83 14.79 -0.11 -2.47
CA SER A 83 15.68 -1.26 -2.22
C SER A 83 16.68 -1.46 -3.36
N ARG A 84 16.32 -1.13 -4.61
CA ARG A 84 17.25 -1.18 -5.76
C ARG A 84 18.27 -0.05 -5.69
N SER A 85 17.85 1.17 -5.39
CA SER A 85 18.77 2.32 -5.31
C SER A 85 19.83 2.14 -4.22
N LEU A 86 19.48 1.51 -3.09
CA LEU A 86 20.44 1.15 -2.04
C LEU A 86 21.48 0.10 -2.51
N LYS A 87 21.07 -0.87 -3.33
CA LYS A 87 21.99 -1.87 -3.89
C LYS A 87 22.93 -1.27 -4.92
N GLU A 88 22.44 -0.34 -5.74
CA GLU A 88 23.25 0.37 -6.74
C GLU A 88 24.29 1.31 -6.10
N THR A 89 24.01 1.84 -4.90
CA THR A 89 24.93 2.72 -4.16
C THR A 89 25.88 1.98 -3.21
N GLY A 90 25.57 0.74 -2.81
CA GLY A 90 26.41 -0.08 -1.91
C GLY A 90 27.19 -1.22 -2.59
N GLY A 91 26.93 -1.51 -3.87
CA GLY A 91 27.56 -2.59 -4.63
C GLY A 91 28.87 -2.20 -5.30
N GLY A 92 29.76 -1.48 -4.61
CA GLY A 92 31.09 -1.18 -5.15
C GLY A 92 31.84 -2.47 -5.46
N THR A 93 32.45 -2.54 -6.66
CA THR A 93 33.38 -3.60 -7.06
C THR A 93 34.32 -3.92 -5.89
N VAL A 94 34.35 -5.18 -5.44
CA VAL A 94 35.41 -5.65 -4.56
C VAL A 94 36.70 -5.61 -5.39
N VAL A 95 37.42 -4.50 -5.29
CA VAL A 95 38.78 -4.40 -5.81
C VAL A 95 39.62 -5.26 -4.89
N ILE A 96 39.87 -6.51 -5.29
CA ILE A 96 40.90 -7.33 -4.65
C ILE A 96 42.23 -6.65 -4.96
N LEU A 97 42.72 -5.83 -4.02
CA LEU A 97 44.07 -5.30 -4.07
C LEU A 97 45.01 -6.50 -4.01
N LYS A 98 45.70 -6.80 -5.12
CA LYS A 98 46.78 -7.79 -5.10
C LYS A 98 47.85 -7.30 -4.13
N PRO A 99 48.37 -8.14 -3.24
CA PRO A 99 49.48 -7.76 -2.38
C PRO A 99 50.66 -7.35 -3.27
N PHE A 100 51.25 -6.19 -2.97
CA PHE A 100 52.54 -5.82 -3.54
C PHE A 100 53.56 -6.84 -3.06
N ASP A 101 54.11 -7.62 -3.99
CA ASP A 101 55.30 -8.44 -3.72
C ASP A 101 56.48 -7.49 -3.46
N LEU A 102 56.61 -7.05 -2.21
CA LEU A 102 57.83 -6.42 -1.72
C LEU A 102 58.84 -7.54 -1.46
N LYS A 103 59.62 -7.90 -2.48
CA LYS A 103 60.86 -8.65 -2.29
C LYS A 103 61.96 -7.65 -1.97
N CYS A 104 62.37 -7.62 -0.70
CA CYS A 104 63.69 -7.14 -0.29
C CYS A 104 64.79 -8.07 -0.80
#